data_AF-A0A3C2DFE4-F1
#
_entry.id   AF-A0A3C2DFE4-F1
#
_cell.length_a   1.000
_cell.length_b   1.000
_cell.length_c   1.000
_cell.angle_alpha   90.00
_cell.angle_beta   90.00
_cell.angle_gamma   90.00
#
_symmetry.space_group_name_H-M   'P 1'
#
loop_
_entity.id
_entity.type
_entity.pdbx_description
1 polymer ?
#
loop_
_entity_poly.entity_id
_entity_poly.type
_entity_poly.pdbx_seq_one_letter_code
_entity_poly.pdbx_strand_id
1 'polypeptide(L)' 'ATGRIVCPGFVDPHTHYDAQLFWDPYATPSSQHGITSMVMGNCGFSIAPIGDESDAEYL' A
#
# COMPACT_ATOMS: atom_id res chain seq x y z
N ALA A 1 -1.45 1.03 27.78
CA ALA A 1 -0.77 -0.13 27.16
C ALA A 1 0.00 -0.96 28.21
N THR A 2 -0.62 -1.31 29.33
CA THR A 2 0.05 -2.08 30.39
C THR A 2 0.46 -3.46 29.87
N GLY A 3 1.74 -3.81 29.99
CA GLY A 3 2.29 -5.08 29.54
C GLY A 3 2.41 -5.24 28.02
N ARG A 4 2.39 -4.15 27.24
CA ARG A 4 2.53 -4.16 25.78
C ARG A 4 3.66 -3.23 25.32
N ILE A 5 4.12 -3.44 24.08
CA ILE A 5 5.07 -2.54 23.43
C ILE A 5 4.30 -1.41 22.73
N VAL A 6 4.72 -0.18 22.97
CA VAL A 6 4.34 0.98 22.19
C VAL A 6 5.56 1.36 21.35
N CYS A 7 5.40 1.40 20.04
CA CYS A 7 6.45 1.73 19.08
C CYS A 7 5.88 2.63 17.99
N PRO A 8 6.73 3.32 17.21
CA PRO A 8 6.28 3.93 15.96
C PRO A 8 5.62 2.88 15.07
N GLY A 9 4.66 3.29 14.26
CA GLY A 9 4.12 2.41 13.23
C GLY A 9 5.21 2.03 12.23
N PHE A 10 5.11 0.80 11.70
CA PHE A 10 6.09 0.30 10.76
C PHE A 10 5.95 0.98 9.40
N VAL A 11 7.08 1.13 8.71
CA VAL A 11 7.16 1.64 7.35
C VAL A 11 7.41 0.46 6.43
N ASP A 12 6.52 0.24 5.48
CA ASP A 12 6.71 -0.74 4.42
C ASP A 12 7.47 -0.10 3.26
N PRO A 13 8.76 -0.42 3.05
CA PRO A 13 9.52 0.17 1.96
C PRO A 13 9.20 -0.45 0.59
N HIS A 14 8.47 -1.57 0.56
CA HIS A 14 8.35 -2.37 -0.65
C HIS A 14 7.06 -3.18 -0.71
N THR A 15 6.01 -2.56 -1.25
CA THR A 15 4.73 -3.20 -1.53
C THR A 15 4.24 -2.88 -2.94
N HIS A 16 3.21 -3.61 -3.36
CA HIS A 16 2.51 -3.49 -4.64
C HIS A 16 1.01 -3.20 -4.42
N TYR A 17 0.69 -2.36 -3.44
CA TYR A 17 -0.70 -1.96 -3.17
C TYR A 17 -1.23 -0.86 -4.09
N ASP A 18 -0.44 -0.41 -5.06
CA ASP A 18 -0.80 0.65 -5.99
C ASP A 18 -2.22 0.47 -6.54
N ALA A 19 -2.56 -0.72 -7.05
CA ALA A 19 -3.91 -1.06 -7.51
C ALA A 19 -4.83 -1.54 -6.37
N GLN A 20 -4.30 -2.26 -5.37
CA GLN A 20 -5.13 -2.84 -4.30
C GLN A 20 -5.96 -1.82 -3.53
N LEU A 21 -5.45 -0.60 -3.38
CA LEU A 21 -6.17 0.47 -2.68
C LEU A 21 -7.52 0.83 -3.32
N PHE A 22 -7.76 0.47 -4.59
CA PHE A 22 -9.05 0.69 -5.26
C PHE A 22 -10.15 -0.24 -4.73
N TRP A 23 -9.83 -1.49 -4.34
CA TRP A 23 -10.81 -2.45 -3.82
C TRP A 23 -10.66 -2.74 -2.31
N ASP A 24 -9.50 -2.46 -1.71
CA ASP A 24 -9.25 -2.51 -0.27
C ASP A 24 -8.61 -1.19 0.21
N PRO A 25 -9.43 -0.13 0.40
CA PRO A 25 -8.92 1.20 0.77
C PRO A 25 -8.32 1.26 2.19
N TYR A 26 -8.45 0.19 2.98
CA TYR A 26 -7.89 0.11 4.32
C TYR A 26 -6.51 -0.55 4.37
N ALA A 27 -5.99 -0.99 3.21
CA ALA A 27 -4.76 -1.78 3.11
C ALA A 27 -4.71 -2.87 4.19
N THR A 28 -5.82 -3.62 4.30
CA THR A 28 -6.14 -4.48 5.45
C THR A 28 -5.00 -5.43 5.82
N PRO A 29 -4.27 -6.08 4.87
CA PRO A 29 -3.16 -6.94 5.25
C PRO A 29 -2.03 -6.16 5.93
N SER A 30 -1.71 -4.93 5.53
CA SER A 30 -0.62 -4.16 6.15
C SER A 30 -1.02 -3.49 7.46
N SER A 31 -2.22 -2.91 7.54
CA SER A 31 -2.68 -2.26 8.77
C SER A 31 -2.82 -3.25 9.94
N GLN A 32 -3.17 -4.51 9.67
CA GLN A 32 -3.20 -5.59 10.66
C GLN A 32 -1.81 -5.99 11.19
N HIS A 33 -0.73 -5.72 10.45
CA HIS A 33 0.66 -5.99 10.85
C HIS A 33 1.39 -4.76 11.40
N GLY A 34 0.66 -3.66 11.70
CA GLY A 34 1.22 -2.46 12.31
C GLY A 34 1.92 -1.51 11.34
N ILE A 35 1.76 -1.72 10.02
CA ILE A 35 2.23 -0.79 9.00
C ILE A 35 1.36 0.48 9.04
N THR A 36 2.01 1.64 9.02
CA THR A 36 1.33 2.95 9.04
C THR A 36 1.73 3.85 7.88
N SER A 37 2.78 3.47 7.14
CA SER A 37 3.23 4.17 5.94
C SER A 37 3.83 3.16 4.98
N MET A 38 3.67 3.40 3.69
CA MET A 38 4.14 2.50 2.64
C MET A 38 4.70 3.29 1.46
N VAL A 39 5.72 2.73 0.81
CA VAL A 39 6.26 3.22 -0.46
C VAL A 39 5.73 2.34 -1.57
N MET A 40 5.06 2.96 -2.54
CA MET A 40 4.48 2.32 -3.74
C MET A 40 5.32 2.67 -4.98
N GLY A 41 5.03 2.07 -6.14
CA GLY A 41 5.81 2.28 -7.36
C GLY A 41 7.07 1.42 -7.45
N ASN A 42 7.02 0.20 -6.92
CA ASN A 42 8.16 -0.71 -6.84
C ASN A 42 8.32 -1.58 -8.09
N CYS A 43 9.51 -2.15 -8.28
CA CYS A 43 9.82 -3.13 -9.33
C CYS A 43 9.50 -2.69 -10.78
N GLY A 44 9.46 -1.39 -11.05
CA GLY A 44 9.11 -0.84 -12.37
C GLY A 44 7.60 -0.86 -12.66
N PHE A 45 6.77 -1.08 -11.63
CA PHE A 45 5.32 -1.04 -11.71
C PHE A 45 4.78 0.10 -10.85
N SER A 46 3.90 0.92 -11.44
CA SER A 46 3.09 1.93 -10.77
C SER A 46 1.79 2.13 -11.55
N ILE A 47 0.72 2.56 -10.88
CA ILE A 47 -0.57 2.84 -11.54
C ILE A 47 -0.59 4.17 -12.31
N ALA A 48 0.48 4.96 -12.22
CA ALA A 48 0.62 6.24 -12.91
C ALA A 48 2.01 6.35 -13.56
N PRO A 49 2.14 7.12 -14.65
CA PRO A 49 1.07 7.83 -15.36
C PRO A 49 0.12 6.88 -16.11
N ILE A 50 -1.15 7.31 -16.27
CA ILE A 50 -2.15 6.64 -17.13
C ILE A 50 -2.27 7.49 -18.40
N GLY A 51 -2.06 6.90 -19.57
CA GLY A 51 -2.12 7.58 -20.85
C GLY A 51 -3.55 7.71 -21.37
N ASP A 52 -4.14 6.59 -21.80
CA ASP A 52 -5.53 6.51 -22.21
C ASP A 52 -6.33 5.51 -21.35
N GLU A 53 -7.62 5.34 -21.63
CA GLU A 53 -8.49 4.47 -20.84
C GLU A 53 -8.05 2.99 -20.85
N SER A 54 -7.30 2.55 -21.87
CA SER A 54 -6.77 1.19 -21.94
C SER A 54 -5.68 0.93 -20.88
N ASP A 55 -4.94 1.97 -20.47
CA ASP A 55 -3.96 1.88 -19.39
C ASP A 55 -4.60 1.73 -17.99
N ALA A 56 -5.92 1.89 -17.87
CA ALA A 56 -6.66 1.78 -16.61
C ALA A 56 -7.51 0.50 -16.50
N GLU A 57 -7.54 -0.36 -17.54
CA GLU A 57 -8.44 -1.53 -17.59
C GLU A 57 -8.17 -2.56 -16.48
N TYR A 58 -6.99 -2.54 -15.87
CA TYR A 58 -6.57 -3.42 -14.79
C TYR A 58 -6.71 -2.81 -13.37
N LEU A 59 -7.19 -1.57 -13.25
CA LEU A 59 -7.48 -0.89 -11.97
C LEU A 59 -8.89 -1.24 -11.47
#